data_AF-A0A0K1PBY2-F1
#
_entry.id   AF-A0A0K1PBY2-F1
#
_cell.length_a   1.000
_cell.length_b   1.000
_cell.length_c   1.000
_cell.angle_alpha   90.00
_cell.angle_beta   90.00
_cell.angle_gamma   90.00
#
_symmetry.space_group_name_H-M   'P 1'
#
loop_
_entity.id
_entity.type
_entity.pdbx_description
1 polymer ?
#
loop_
_entity_poly.entity_id
_entity_poly.type
_entity_poly.pdbx_seq_one_letter_code
_entity_poly.pdbx_strand_id
1 'polypeptide(L)'
;MEDLDALVEMGLPLGPPGSARRETSSLAAARLAVQRLATDPDLPEQRLREPLLAWLSAFRHHWRPTWANEIGLPGDALIERLEAEPFDRNRYLKLRRIAIESLSRLI
;
A
#
# COMPACT_ATOMS: atom_id res chain seq x y z
N MET A 1 -10.37 9.23 -5.37
CA MET A 1 -9.22 10.03 -4.89
C MET A 1 -9.08 9.90 -3.38
N GLU A 2 -10.19 9.96 -2.63
CA GLU A 2 -10.22 9.75 -1.16
C GLU A 2 -9.62 8.41 -0.67
N ASP A 3 -9.76 7.31 -1.43
CA ASP A 3 -9.21 6.01 -1.00
C ASP A 3 -7.68 5.98 -0.99
N LEU A 4 -7.03 6.72 -1.89
CA LEU A 4 -5.58 6.79 -1.96
C LEU A 4 -5.01 7.70 -0.86
N ASP A 5 -5.73 8.74 -0.48
CA ASP A 5 -5.32 9.64 0.60
C ASP A 5 -5.22 8.87 1.93
N ALA A 6 -6.17 7.97 2.22
CA ALA A 6 -6.11 7.09 3.38
C ALA A 6 -4.87 6.18 3.38
N LEU A 7 -4.43 5.70 2.21
CA LEU A 7 -3.22 4.89 2.09
C LEU A 7 -1.95 5.74 2.23
N VAL A 8 -1.95 6.98 1.72
CA VAL A 8 -0.85 7.94 1.92
C VAL A 8 -0.66 8.27 3.39
N GLU A 9 -1.74 8.50 4.12
CA GLU A 9 -1.72 8.70 5.57
C GLU A 9 -1.23 7.45 6.31
N MET A 10 -1.46 6.26 5.75
CA MET A 10 -0.93 4.98 6.23
C MET A 10 0.48 4.64 5.70
N GLY A 11 1.18 5.63 5.16
CA GLY A 11 2.59 5.49 4.79
C GLY A 11 2.83 4.90 3.40
N LEU A 12 1.85 4.92 2.50
CA LEU A 12 2.04 4.64 1.08
C LEU A 12 3.10 5.60 0.51
N PRO A 13 4.18 5.11 -0.12
CA PRO A 13 5.28 5.96 -0.58
C PRO A 13 4.92 6.70 -1.87
N LEU A 14 4.15 7.78 -1.75
CA LEU A 14 3.84 8.71 -2.84
C LEU A 14 4.72 9.97 -2.78
N GLY A 15 5.56 10.14 -3.80
CA GLY A 15 6.44 11.32 -3.93
C GLY A 15 7.86 11.12 -3.38
N PRO A 16 8.68 12.19 -3.34
CA PRO A 16 10.04 12.12 -2.80
C PRO A 16 10.04 11.76 -1.31
N PRO A 17 11.07 11.02 -0.84
CA PRO A 17 11.11 10.51 0.53
C PRO A 17 10.99 11.66 1.55
N GLY A 18 9.99 11.59 2.43
CA GLY A 18 9.75 12.57 3.50
C GLY A 18 8.42 13.32 3.45
N SER A 19 7.59 13.12 2.42
CA SER A 19 6.28 13.76 2.27
C SER A 19 5.15 13.16 3.12
N ALA A 20 5.39 12.04 3.82
CA ALA A 20 4.39 11.40 4.67
C ALA A 20 3.98 12.35 5.80
N ARG A 21 2.79 12.97 5.68
CA ARG A 21 2.18 13.72 6.78
C ARG A 21 1.89 12.76 7.92
N ARG A 22 2.40 13.10 9.09
CA ARG A 22 2.07 12.45 10.36
C ARG A 22 0.70 12.95 10.82
N GLU A 23 -0.36 12.46 10.22
CA GLU A 23 -1.69 12.65 10.79
C GLU A 23 -2.28 11.28 11.04
N THR A 24 -2.87 11.15 12.23
CA THR A 24 -3.39 9.94 12.87
C THR A 24 -4.16 9.07 11.89
N SER A 25 -3.46 8.12 11.29
CA SER A 25 -4.03 7.26 10.28
C SER A 25 -4.67 6.06 10.93
N SER A 26 -5.92 5.79 10.56
CA SER A 26 -6.67 4.65 11.07
C SER A 26 -6.47 3.45 10.16
N LEU A 27 -5.99 2.33 10.71
CA LEU A 27 -5.93 1.03 10.02
C LEU A 27 -7.27 0.67 9.35
N ALA A 28 -8.40 1.10 9.94
CA ALA A 28 -9.72 0.90 9.37
C ALA A 28 -9.93 1.62 8.03
N ALA A 29 -9.38 2.84 7.88
CA ALA A 29 -9.45 3.59 6.63
C ALA A 29 -8.57 2.94 5.55
N ALA A 30 -7.36 2.49 5.92
CA ALA A 30 -6.48 1.70 5.03
C ALA A 30 -7.18 0.44 4.52
N ARG A 31 -7.82 -0.30 5.43
CA ARG A 31 -8.59 -1.50 5.12
C ARG A 31 -9.69 -1.20 4.11
N LEU A 32 -10.51 -0.18 4.35
CA LEU A 32 -11.61 0.19 3.46
C LEU A 32 -11.09 0.59 2.07
N ALA A 33 -10.00 1.35 2.01
CA ALA A 33 -9.37 1.73 0.76
C ALA A 33 -8.87 0.50 -0.03
N VAL A 34 -8.18 -0.44 0.62
CA VAL A 34 -7.73 -1.67 -0.05
C VAL A 34 -8.90 -2.52 -0.51
N GLN A 35 -9.98 -2.63 0.28
CA GLN A 35 -11.19 -3.35 -0.13
C GLN A 35 -11.81 -2.74 -1.39
N ARG A 36 -11.96 -1.41 -1.43
CA ARG A 36 -12.49 -0.70 -2.59
C ARG A 36 -11.64 -0.91 -3.83
N LEU A 37 -10.32 -0.72 -3.71
CA LEU A 37 -9.37 -0.92 -4.81
C LEU A 37 -9.33 -2.38 -5.29
N ALA A 38 -9.50 -3.36 -4.40
CA ALA A 38 -9.55 -4.77 -4.78
C ALA A 38 -10.79 -5.09 -5.62
N THR A 39 -11.92 -4.42 -5.34
CA THR A 39 -13.19 -4.59 -6.08
C THR A 39 -13.34 -3.68 -7.30
N ASP A 40 -12.50 -2.65 -7.42
CA ASP A 40 -12.52 -1.74 -8.57
C ASP A 40 -12.07 -2.50 -9.82
N PRO A 41 -12.86 -2.55 -10.92
CA PRO A 41 -12.44 -3.20 -12.16
C PRO A 41 -11.17 -2.56 -12.74
N ASP A 42 -10.98 -1.26 -12.50
CA ASP A 42 -9.83 -0.51 -13.00
C ASP A 42 -8.76 -0.40 -11.91
N LEU A 43 -7.51 -0.71 -12.28
CA LEU A 43 -6.38 -0.44 -11.40
C LEU A 43 -6.15 1.07 -11.29
N PRO A 44 -5.65 1.56 -10.14
CA PRO A 44 -5.29 2.97 -9.97
C PRO A 44 -4.28 3.43 -11.03
N GLU A 45 -4.15 4.75 -11.20
CA GLU A 45 -3.23 5.36 -12.17
C GLU A 45 -1.85 4.69 -12.14
N GLN A 46 -1.23 4.49 -13.31
CA GLN A 46 0.01 3.71 -13.45
C GLN A 46 1.13 4.15 -12.49
N ARG A 47 1.25 5.46 -12.23
CA ARG A 47 2.25 6.03 -11.30
C ARG A 47 2.08 5.57 -9.84
N LEU A 48 0.90 5.07 -9.47
CA LEU A 48 0.51 4.67 -8.12
C LEU A 48 0.59 3.15 -7.91
N ARG A 49 0.56 2.37 -9.00
CA ARG A 49 0.54 0.89 -8.95
C ARG A 49 1.78 0.33 -8.25
N GLU A 50 2.96 0.80 -8.62
CA GLU A 50 4.23 0.30 -8.06
C GLU A 50 4.41 0.69 -6.57
N PRO A 51 4.18 1.94 -6.13
CA PRO A 51 4.11 2.28 -4.71
C PRO A 51 3.12 1.43 -3.91
N LEU A 52 1.93 1.19 -4.48
CA LEU A 52 0.87 0.42 -3.85
C LEU A 52 1.27 -1.05 -3.68
N LEU A 53 1.82 -1.66 -4.73
CA LEU A 53 2.36 -3.02 -4.68
C LEU A 53 3.46 -3.15 -3.64
N ALA A 54 4.39 -2.20 -3.60
CA ALA A 54 5.50 -2.19 -2.65
C ALA A 54 4.99 -2.10 -1.20
N TRP A 55 3.98 -1.25 -0.95
CA TRP A 55 3.37 -1.09 0.37
C TRP A 55 2.60 -2.33 0.81
N LEU A 56 1.74 -2.88 -0.04
CA LEU A 56 0.97 -4.10 0.23
C LEU A 56 1.91 -5.29 0.48
N SER A 57 2.94 -5.45 -0.36
CA SER A 57 3.95 -6.51 -0.21
C SER A 57 4.77 -6.36 1.07
N ALA A 58 5.12 -5.13 1.45
CA ALA A 58 5.81 -4.86 2.71
C ALA A 58 4.94 -5.21 3.91
N PHE A 59 3.69 -4.75 3.91
CA PHE A 59 2.75 -4.99 5.00
C PHE A 59 2.51 -6.49 5.19
N ARG A 60 2.12 -7.19 4.12
CA ARG A 60 1.90 -8.64 4.12
C ARG A 60 3.10 -9.42 4.63
N HIS A 61 4.32 -9.04 4.25
CA HIS A 61 5.52 -9.79 4.62
C HIS A 61 5.93 -9.60 6.07
N HIS A 62 5.92 -8.36 6.57
CA HIS A 62 6.53 -7.99 7.85
C HIS A 62 5.54 -8.00 9.03
N TRP A 63 4.24 -7.81 8.79
CA TRP A 63 3.21 -7.82 9.85
C TRP A 63 2.09 -8.79 9.52
N ARG A 64 2.44 -10.07 9.31
CA ARG A 64 1.50 -11.13 8.90
C ARG A 64 0.22 -11.23 9.76
N PRO A 65 0.28 -11.18 11.11
CA PRO A 65 -0.93 -11.26 11.92
C PRO A 65 -1.86 -10.07 11.68
N THR A 66 -1.30 -8.85 11.66
CA THR A 66 -2.05 -7.61 11.41
C THR A 66 -2.62 -7.60 9.98
N TRP A 67 -1.84 -8.05 8.99
CA TRP A 67 -2.30 -8.21 7.61
C TRP A 67 -3.52 -9.13 7.55
N ALA A 68 -3.46 -10.30 8.17
CA ALA A 68 -4.57 -11.26 8.15
C ALA A 68 -5.84 -10.71 8.79
N ASN A 69 -5.71 -9.89 9.84
CA ASN A 69 -6.85 -9.30 10.53
C ASN A 69 -7.46 -8.10 9.80
N GLU A 70 -6.61 -7.25 9.21
CA GLU A 70 -7.03 -5.95 8.67
C GLU A 70 -7.28 -6.00 7.16
N ILE A 71 -6.37 -6.58 6.38
CA ILE A 71 -6.41 -6.49 4.92
C ILE A 71 -6.79 -7.84 4.30
N GLY A 72 -6.06 -8.91 4.63
CA GLY A 72 -6.35 -10.28 4.23
C GLY A 72 -6.54 -10.48 2.73
N LEU A 73 -7.55 -11.30 2.37
CA LEU A 73 -7.82 -11.75 1.01
C LEU A 73 -7.98 -10.62 -0.02
N PRO A 74 -8.71 -9.50 0.26
CA PRO A 74 -8.73 -8.34 -0.63
C PRO A 74 -7.34 -7.81 -1.01
N GLY A 75 -6.43 -7.74 -0.04
CA GLY A 75 -5.05 -7.31 -0.32
C GLY A 75 -4.27 -8.30 -1.14
N ASP A 76 -4.47 -9.61 -0.92
CA ASP A 76 -3.82 -10.65 -1.72
C ASP A 76 -4.27 -10.59 -3.19
N ALA A 77 -5.58 -10.43 -3.43
CA ALA A 77 -6.12 -10.26 -4.77
C ALA A 77 -5.63 -8.98 -5.46
N LEU A 78 -5.51 -7.89 -4.71
CA LEU A 78 -4.97 -6.63 -5.24
C LEU A 78 -3.47 -6.74 -5.56
N ILE A 79 -2.69 -7.44 -4.74
CA ILE A 79 -1.28 -7.75 -5.04
C ILE A 79 -1.18 -8.53 -6.35
N GLU A 80 -1.95 -9.61 -6.51
CA GLU A 80 -1.91 -10.45 -7.71
C GLU A 80 -2.20 -9.63 -8.98
N ARG A 81 -3.21 -8.76 -8.93
CA ARG A 81 -3.52 -7.86 -10.05
C ARG A 81 -2.39 -6.87 -10.35
N LEU A 82 -1.75 -6.32 -9.32
CA LEU A 82 -0.65 -5.37 -9.48
C LEU A 82 0.66 -6.03 -9.95
N GLU A 83 0.89 -7.29 -9.59
CA GLU A 83 2.07 -8.08 -10.02
C GLU A 83 2.02 -8.45 -11.50
N ALA A 84 0.82 -8.51 -12.09
CA ALA A 84 0.64 -8.74 -13.53
C ALA A 84 1.09 -7.54 -14.39
N GLU A 85 1.28 -6.37 -13.79
CA GLU A 85 1.69 -5.14 -14.48
C GLU A 85 3.21 -4.99 -14.51
N PRO A 86 3.79 -4.40 -15.58
CA PRO A 86 5.22 -4.14 -15.63
C PRO A 86 5.63 -3.04 -14.64
N PHE A 87 6.69 -3.28 -13.86
CA PHE A 87 7.28 -2.29 -12.96
C PHE A 87 8.81 -2.33 -12.98
N ASP A 88 9.44 -1.24 -12.56
CA ASP A 88 10.90 -1.16 -12.42
C ASP A 88 11.33 -1.83 -11.10
N ARG A 89 12.13 -2.89 -11.20
CA ARG A 89 12.56 -3.66 -10.02
C ARG A 89 13.41 -2.86 -9.04
N ASN A 90 14.27 -1.96 -9.51
CA ASN A 90 15.15 -1.18 -8.65
C ASN A 90 14.35 -0.13 -7.88
N ARG A 91 13.42 0.54 -8.58
CA ARG A 91 12.50 1.48 -7.95
C ARG A 91 11.57 0.77 -6.95
N TYR A 92 11.07 -0.42 -7.28
CA TYR A 92 10.23 -1.22 -6.39
C TYR A 92 10.95 -1.55 -5.07
N LEU A 93 12.20 -2.01 -5.12
CA LEU A 93 12.98 -2.32 -3.92
C LEU A 93 13.17 -1.09 -3.02
N LYS A 94 13.41 0.09 -3.63
CA LYS A 94 13.50 1.35 -2.89
C LYS A 94 12.17 1.72 -2.24
N LEU A 95 11.06 1.63 -2.98
CA LEU A 95 9.72 1.92 -2.46
C LEU A 95 9.34 0.95 -1.34
N ARG A 96 9.69 -0.33 -1.46
CA ARG A 96 9.42 -1.35 -0.44
C ARG A 96 10.17 -1.05 0.85
N ARG A 97 11.44 -0.60 0.77
CA ARG A 97 12.17 -0.14 1.95
C ARG A 97 11.50 1.05 2.62
N ILE A 98 11.10 2.06 1.85
CA ILE A 98 10.39 3.23 2.39
C ILE A 98 9.07 2.80 3.05
N ALA A 99 8.30 1.91 2.41
CA ALA A 99 7.06 1.41 2.96
C ALA A 99 7.26 0.68 4.30
N ILE A 100 8.31 -0.14 4.43
CA ILE A 100 8.66 -0.80 5.70
C ILE A 100 8.94 0.25 6.78
N GLU A 101 9.78 1.24 6.48
CA GLU A 101 10.14 2.31 7.42
C GLU A 101 8.94 3.18 7.81
N SER A 102 7.97 3.38 6.92
CA SER A 102 6.72 4.09 7.21
C SER A 102 5.78 3.26 8.07
N LEU A 103 5.53 2.00 7.69
CA LEU A 103 4.62 1.09 8.40
C LEU A 103 5.10 0.79 9.82
N SER A 104 6.41 0.67 10.04
CA SER A 104 6.99 0.43 11.38
C SER A 104 6.79 1.58 12.36
N ARG A 105 6.39 2.76 11.89
CA ARG A 105 6.07 3.91 12.75
C ARG A 105 4.58 3.94 13.13
N LEU A 106 3.76 3.12 12.48
CA LEU A 106 2.30 3.14 12.58
C LEU A 106 1.73 1.87 13.22
N ILE A 107 2.39 0.72 13.02
CA ILE A 107 2.02 -0.60 13.56
C ILE A 107 2.97 -0.99 14.67
#